data_AF-A0A1B8SI46-F1
#
_entry.id   AF-A0A1B8SI46-F1
#
_cell.length_a   1.000
_cell.length_b   1.000
_cell.length_c   1.000
_cell.angle_alpha   90.00
_cell.angle_beta   90.00
_cell.angle_gamma   90.00
#
_symmetry.space_group_name_H-M   'P 1'
#
loop_
_entity.id
_entity.type
_entity.pdbx_description
1 polymer ?
#
loop_
_entity_poly.entity_id
_entity_poly.type
_entity_poly.pdbx_seq_one_letter_code
_entity_poly.pdbx_strand_id
1 'polypeptide(L)'
;MYWPHNHPIIVVTVLDRPLPLAVLFGYSAWTGACSYIIYRLAQTGTTTRKLFQLYLGACVLELLVELPFTALKVYDYYGSHPFSVAHLGLWEAPITALAPFLGGLLVFLVADRHQGPGRVLVGLFIPVTCIFGMYMVTSWSAAITMNSDLPKMINWFTAALSMCIAVYLARLCSIELPKLAGIQAGADPTSRREPAHRRHQPAK
;
A
#
# COMPACT_ATOMS: atom_id res chain seq x y z
N MET A 1 14.07 -0.97 -12.30
CA MET A 1 14.28 -2.41 -12.10
C MET A 1 14.62 -3.09 -13.40
N TYR A 2 15.81 -3.69 -13.47
CA TYR A 2 16.25 -4.55 -14.57
C TYR A 2 16.09 -6.02 -14.15
N TRP A 3 15.46 -6.81 -15.01
CA TRP A 3 15.27 -8.24 -14.83
C TRP A 3 16.17 -9.02 -15.81
N PRO A 4 16.69 -10.19 -15.41
CA PRO A 4 17.44 -11.06 -16.32
C PRO A 4 16.60 -11.40 -17.57
N HIS A 5 17.22 -11.35 -18.76
CA HIS A 5 16.53 -11.62 -20.02
C HIS A 5 16.01 -13.07 -20.13
N ASN A 6 16.53 -13.99 -19.32
CA ASN A 6 16.11 -15.39 -19.24
C ASN A 6 14.98 -15.63 -18.23
N HIS A 7 14.27 -14.59 -17.78
CA HIS A 7 13.16 -14.76 -16.84
C HIS A 7 12.04 -15.60 -17.48
N PRO A 8 11.58 -16.69 -16.84
CA PRO A 8 10.47 -17.47 -17.37
C PRO A 8 9.20 -16.61 -17.38
N ILE A 9 8.50 -16.61 -18.52
CA ILE A 9 7.17 -16.01 -18.72
C ILE A 9 7.16 -14.48 -18.66
N ILE A 10 7.63 -13.85 -19.74
CA ILE A 10 7.45 -12.42 -20.01
C ILE A 10 6.02 -12.21 -20.52
N VAL A 11 5.27 -11.31 -19.89
CA VAL A 11 3.87 -11.02 -20.26
C VAL A 11 3.80 -9.93 -21.32
N VAL A 12 4.57 -8.86 -21.12
CA VAL A 12 4.60 -7.69 -22.00
C VAL A 12 5.97 -7.04 -21.93
N THR A 13 6.39 -6.41 -23.02
CA THR A 13 7.58 -5.55 -23.05
C THR A 13 7.13 -4.12 -23.26
N VAL A 14 7.53 -3.22 -22.35
CA VAL A 14 7.18 -1.80 -22.40
C VAL A 14 8.48 -1.00 -22.30
N LEU A 15 8.72 -0.07 -23.24
CA LEU A 15 9.96 0.73 -23.29
C LEU A 15 11.23 -0.14 -23.23
N ASP A 16 11.26 -1.22 -24.01
CA ASP A 16 12.34 -2.23 -24.05
C ASP A 16 12.60 -2.93 -22.70
N ARG A 17 11.63 -2.89 -21.78
CA ARG A 17 11.70 -3.58 -20.49
C ARG A 17 10.75 -4.78 -20.46
N PRO A 18 11.27 -6.02 -20.39
CA PRO A 18 10.43 -7.19 -20.23
C PRO A 18 9.83 -7.21 -18.83
N LEU A 19 8.50 -7.31 -18.74
CA LEU A 19 7.78 -7.44 -17.48
C LEU A 19 7.39 -8.92 -17.27
N PRO A 20 7.97 -9.59 -16.26
CA PRO A 20 7.65 -10.98 -15.97
C PRO A 20 6.29 -11.11 -15.28
N LEU A 21 5.61 -12.24 -15.48
CA LEU A 21 4.29 -12.50 -14.91
C LEU A 21 4.27 -12.42 -13.37
N ALA A 22 5.38 -12.81 -12.74
CA ALA A 22 5.54 -12.72 -11.28
C ALA A 22 5.36 -11.29 -10.73
N VAL A 23 5.79 -10.27 -11.47
CA VAL A 23 5.62 -8.86 -11.09
C VAL A 23 4.14 -8.48 -11.08
N LEU A 24 3.39 -8.89 -12.09
CA LEU A 24 1.95 -8.59 -12.18
C LEU A 24 1.19 -9.17 -10.98
N PHE A 25 1.45 -10.42 -10.62
CA PHE A 25 0.83 -11.05 -9.45
C PHE A 25 1.34 -10.48 -8.12
N GLY A 26 2.64 -10.25 -7.99
CA GLY A 26 3.25 -9.71 -6.77
C GLY A 26 2.68 -8.34 -6.42
N TYR A 27 2.71 -7.40 -7.38
CA TYR A 27 2.16 -6.05 -7.15
C TYR A 27 0.65 -6.08 -6.94
N SER A 28 -0.10 -6.93 -7.65
CA SER A 28 -1.55 -7.05 -7.48
C SER A 28 -1.93 -7.67 -6.13
N ALA A 29 -1.15 -8.64 -5.64
CA ALA A 29 -1.33 -9.21 -4.31
C ALA A 29 -1.00 -8.17 -3.24
N TRP A 30 0.13 -7.46 -3.38
CA TRP A 30 0.54 -6.43 -2.44
C TRP A 30 -0.47 -5.28 -2.36
N THR A 31 -0.90 -4.72 -3.48
CA THR A 31 -1.77 -3.54 -3.46
C THR A 31 -3.27 -3.87 -3.49
N GLY A 32 -3.66 -5.08 -3.89
CA GLY A 32 -5.04 -5.53 -3.88
C GLY A 32 -5.39 -6.32 -2.63
N ALA A 33 -4.75 -7.46 -2.43
CA ALA A 33 -5.08 -8.36 -1.32
C ALA A 33 -4.78 -7.72 0.04
N CYS A 34 -3.60 -7.10 0.21
CA CYS A 34 -3.29 -6.42 1.48
C CYS A 34 -4.22 -5.23 1.72
N SER A 35 -4.64 -4.50 0.68
CA SER A 35 -5.64 -3.42 0.83
C SER A 35 -6.95 -3.93 1.39
N TYR A 36 -7.44 -5.07 0.88
CA TYR A 36 -8.64 -5.69 1.42
C TYR A 36 -8.44 -6.18 2.87
N ILE A 37 -7.26 -6.72 3.20
CA ILE A 37 -6.92 -7.11 4.58
C ILE A 37 -6.94 -5.89 5.52
N ILE A 38 -6.32 -4.77 5.12
CA ILE A 38 -6.32 -3.52 5.90
C ILE A 38 -7.75 -3.02 6.12
N TYR A 39 -8.57 -3.03 5.07
CA TYR A 39 -10.00 -2.71 5.15
C TYR A 39 -10.73 -3.60 6.17
N ARG A 40 -10.55 -4.92 6.10
CA ARG A 40 -11.17 -5.88 7.04
C ARG A 40 -10.69 -5.68 8.48
N LEU A 41 -9.39 -5.44 8.66
CA LEU A 41 -8.82 -5.16 9.99
C LEU A 41 -9.43 -3.89 10.59
N ALA A 42 -9.63 -2.84 9.81
CA ALA A 42 -10.30 -1.64 10.28
C ALA A 42 -11.75 -1.90 10.75
N GLN A 43 -12.48 -2.78 10.05
CA GLN A 43 -13.84 -3.19 10.45
C GLN A 43 -13.90 -3.96 11.77
N THR A 44 -12.83 -4.67 12.15
CA THR A 44 -12.77 -5.39 13.44
C THR A 44 -12.52 -4.49 14.67
N GLY A 45 -12.54 -3.16 14.50
CA GLY A 45 -12.26 -2.21 15.57
C GLY A 45 -10.76 -2.02 15.85
N THR A 46 -9.91 -2.28 14.85
CA THR A 46 -8.46 -2.04 14.99
C THR A 46 -8.18 -0.56 15.22
N THR A 47 -7.33 -0.25 16.21
CA THR A 47 -6.99 1.13 16.56
C THR A 47 -6.00 1.75 15.58
N THR A 48 -6.00 3.07 15.48
CA THR A 48 -5.02 3.86 14.70
C THR A 48 -3.58 3.49 15.04
N ARG A 49 -3.27 3.22 16.32
CA ARG A 49 -1.92 2.81 16.73
C ARG A 49 -1.51 1.48 16.11
N LYS A 50 -2.40 0.48 16.13
CA LYS A 50 -2.13 -0.85 15.55
C LYS A 50 -1.97 -0.79 14.04
N LEU A 51 -2.81 -0.03 13.33
CA LEU A 51 -2.68 0.17 11.88
C LEU A 51 -1.35 0.85 11.53
N PHE A 52 -0.96 1.88 12.28
CA PHE A 52 0.32 2.55 12.03
C PHE A 52 1.53 1.65 12.35
N GLN A 53 1.44 0.82 13.40
CA GLN A 53 2.46 -0.19 13.68
C GLN A 53 2.56 -1.24 12.56
N LEU A 54 1.42 -1.63 11.98
CA LEU A 54 1.38 -2.54 10.83
C LEU A 54 2.04 -1.91 9.60
N TYR A 55 1.86 -0.61 9.37
CA TYR A 55 2.57 0.13 8.33
C TYR A 55 4.08 0.09 8.55
N LEU A 56 4.56 0.40 9.76
CA LEU A 56 5.99 0.32 10.07
C LEU A 56 6.53 -1.10 9.90
N GLY A 57 5.76 -2.11 10.29
CA GLY A 57 6.08 -3.52 10.04
C GLY A 57 6.16 -3.85 8.55
N ALA A 58 5.27 -3.29 7.73
CA ALA A 58 5.31 -3.44 6.27
C ALA A 58 6.55 -2.78 5.65
N CYS A 59 6.97 -1.60 6.13
CA CYS A 59 8.24 -0.99 5.71
C CYS A 59 9.44 -1.90 6.00
N VAL A 60 9.47 -2.52 7.18
CA VAL A 60 10.54 -3.45 7.55
C VAL A 60 10.47 -4.71 6.70
N LEU A 61 9.28 -5.25 6.47
CA LEU A 61 9.08 -6.44 5.63
C LEU A 61 9.55 -6.19 4.19
N GLU A 62 9.23 -5.04 3.61
CA GLU A 62 9.72 -4.60 2.30
C GLU A 62 11.24 -4.69 2.23
N LEU A 63 11.94 -4.07 3.19
CA LEU A 63 13.40 -4.13 3.24
C LEU A 63 13.93 -5.58 3.41
N LEU A 64 13.29 -6.38 4.27
CA LEU A 64 13.72 -7.76 4.51
C LEU A 64 13.52 -8.68 3.30
N VAL A 65 12.51 -8.40 2.47
CA VAL A 65 12.24 -9.16 1.25
C VAL A 65 13.15 -8.68 0.13
N GLU A 66 13.23 -7.37 -0.09
CA GLU A 66 13.98 -6.76 -1.20
C GLU A 66 15.50 -6.89 -1.06
N LEU A 67 16.03 -6.80 0.17
CA LEU A 67 17.48 -6.79 0.40
C LEU A 67 18.16 -8.10 -0.02
N PRO A 68 17.64 -9.32 0.30
CA PRO A 68 18.18 -10.56 -0.23
C PRO A 68 18.16 -10.62 -1.77
N PHE A 69 17.08 -10.22 -2.43
CA PHE A 69 16.98 -10.31 -3.89
C PHE A 69 17.95 -9.37 -4.60
N THR A 70 18.09 -8.15 -4.09
CA THR A 70 19.06 -7.16 -4.61
C THR A 70 20.51 -7.56 -4.31
N ALA A 71 20.79 -8.08 -3.10
CA ALA A 71 22.11 -8.60 -2.74
C ALA A 71 22.53 -9.81 -3.59
N LEU A 72 21.56 -10.69 -3.93
CA LEU A 72 21.78 -11.84 -4.81
C LEU A 72 21.71 -11.50 -6.30
N LYS A 73 21.54 -10.21 -6.67
CA LYS A 73 21.44 -9.75 -8.06
C LYS A 73 20.36 -10.45 -8.88
N VAL A 74 19.26 -10.84 -8.21
CA VAL A 74 18.07 -11.36 -8.88
C VAL A 74 17.42 -10.27 -9.74
N TYR A 75 17.52 -9.02 -9.29
CA TYR A 75 17.24 -7.81 -10.06
C TYR A 75 18.06 -6.64 -9.50
N ASP A 76 18.20 -5.58 -10.29
CA ASP A 76 18.83 -4.33 -9.89
C ASP A 76 17.92 -3.13 -10.13
N TYR A 77 17.99 -2.15 -9.23
CA TYR A 77 17.33 -0.86 -9.41
C TYR A 77 18.11 0.07 -10.35
N TYR A 78 17.44 1.04 -10.96
CA TYR A 78 18.04 1.90 -11.98
C TYR A 78 18.79 3.07 -11.35
N GLY A 79 20.07 3.21 -11.70
CA GLY A 79 20.88 4.36 -11.30
C GLY A 79 21.32 4.33 -9.83
N SER A 80 21.86 5.44 -9.34
CA SER A 80 22.30 5.56 -7.95
C SER A 80 21.12 5.95 -7.06
N HIS A 81 20.73 5.07 -6.14
CA HIS A 81 19.66 5.34 -5.19
C HIS A 81 20.17 6.10 -3.96
N PRO A 82 19.41 7.09 -3.47
CA PRO A 82 19.60 7.68 -2.15
C PRO A 82 19.57 6.62 -1.05
N PHE A 83 20.41 6.82 -0.03
CA PHE A 83 20.48 5.93 1.14
C PHE A 83 20.60 4.44 0.76
N SER A 84 21.44 4.12 -0.23
CA SER A 84 21.51 2.76 -0.77
C SER A 84 22.34 1.81 0.09
N VAL A 85 21.82 0.60 0.27
CA VAL A 85 22.49 -0.54 0.92
C VAL A 85 22.31 -1.76 0.01
N ALA A 86 23.40 -2.46 -0.35
CA ALA A 86 23.35 -3.62 -1.23
C ALA A 86 22.55 -3.40 -2.54
N HIS A 87 22.64 -2.20 -3.13
CA HIS A 87 21.90 -1.75 -4.33
C HIS A 87 20.39 -1.50 -4.13
N LEU A 88 19.87 -1.64 -2.90
CA LEU A 88 18.52 -1.25 -2.51
C LEU A 88 18.50 0.19 -1.96
N GLY A 89 17.61 1.04 -2.47
CA GLY A 89 17.35 2.37 -1.91
C GLY A 89 16.42 2.27 -0.70
N LEU A 90 16.91 2.54 0.52
CA LEU A 90 16.11 2.41 1.74
C LEU A 90 14.89 3.34 1.80
N TRP A 91 14.87 4.39 0.98
CA TRP A 91 13.79 5.37 0.91
C TRP A 91 12.51 4.84 0.23
N GLU A 92 12.60 3.77 -0.57
CA GLU A 92 11.47 3.18 -1.29
C GLU A 92 10.50 2.46 -0.35
N ALA A 93 11.01 1.83 0.71
CA ALA A 93 10.19 1.02 1.62
C ALA A 93 8.99 1.77 2.25
N PRO A 94 9.14 2.98 2.84
CA PRO A 94 7.98 3.71 3.35
C PRO A 94 7.00 4.14 2.27
N ILE A 95 7.47 4.29 1.02
CA ILE A 95 6.63 4.63 -0.12
C ILE A 95 5.81 3.41 -0.53
N THR A 96 6.44 2.29 -0.85
CA THR A 96 5.77 1.07 -1.33
C THR A 96 4.82 0.47 -0.29
N ALA A 97 5.15 0.58 1.00
CA ALA A 97 4.29 0.17 2.11
C ALA A 97 3.01 1.01 2.27
N LEU A 98 2.91 2.17 1.63
CA LEU A 98 1.72 3.03 1.70
C LEU A 98 0.54 2.48 0.86
N ALA A 99 0.82 1.79 -0.25
CA ALA A 99 -0.22 1.36 -1.19
C ALA A 99 -1.37 0.56 -0.55
N PRO A 100 -1.12 -0.45 0.33
CA PRO A 100 -2.18 -1.18 1.02
C PRO A 100 -3.12 -0.29 1.86
N PHE A 101 -2.59 0.77 2.47
CA PHE A 101 -3.36 1.68 3.32
C PHE A 101 -4.25 2.61 2.51
N LEU A 102 -3.72 3.13 1.39
CA LEU A 102 -4.52 3.88 0.41
C LEU A 102 -5.63 3.01 -0.18
N GLY A 103 -5.33 1.76 -0.54
CA GLY A 103 -6.32 0.87 -1.10
C GLY A 103 -7.40 0.49 -0.11
N GLY A 104 -7.05 0.23 1.16
CA GLY A 104 -8.04 0.05 2.22
C GLY A 104 -9.01 1.23 2.34
N LEU A 105 -8.51 2.47 2.20
CA LEU A 105 -9.33 3.67 2.18
C LEU A 105 -10.27 3.71 0.95
N LEU A 106 -9.74 3.39 -0.24
CA LEU A 106 -10.53 3.35 -1.47
C LEU A 106 -11.61 2.26 -1.45
N VAL A 107 -11.39 1.14 -0.77
CA VAL A 107 -12.44 0.13 -0.57
C VAL A 107 -13.62 0.73 0.20
N PHE A 108 -13.38 1.41 1.33
CA PHE A 108 -14.43 2.10 2.09
C PHE A 108 -15.13 3.20 1.30
N LEU A 109 -14.34 4.04 0.60
CA LEU A 109 -14.87 5.24 -0.05
C LEU A 109 -15.55 4.95 -1.40
N VAL A 110 -15.15 3.89 -2.09
CA VAL A 110 -15.59 3.66 -3.48
C VAL A 110 -16.23 2.29 -3.62
N ALA A 111 -15.52 1.21 -3.28
CA ALA A 111 -16.02 -0.15 -3.53
C ALA A 111 -17.30 -0.46 -2.76
N ASP A 112 -17.40 -0.01 -1.51
CA ASP A 112 -18.58 -0.25 -0.66
C ASP A 112 -19.83 0.52 -1.10
N ARG A 113 -19.69 1.50 -2.00
CA ARG A 113 -20.82 2.21 -2.62
C ARG A 113 -21.45 1.43 -3.78
N HIS A 114 -20.82 0.34 -4.20
CA HIS A 114 -21.24 -0.47 -5.34
C HIS A 114 -21.69 -1.86 -4.88
N GLN A 115 -22.60 -2.47 -5.64
CA GLN A 115 -23.08 -3.83 -5.42
C GLN A 115 -22.90 -4.67 -6.69
N GLY A 116 -22.86 -5.99 -6.52
CA GLY A 116 -22.76 -6.94 -7.64
C GLY A 116 -21.54 -6.71 -8.55
N PRO A 117 -21.69 -6.81 -9.88
CA PRO A 117 -20.58 -6.67 -10.83
C PRO A 117 -19.83 -5.33 -10.73
N GLY A 118 -20.53 -4.24 -10.38
CA GLY A 118 -19.90 -2.92 -10.23
C GLY A 118 -18.85 -2.89 -9.13
N ARG A 119 -19.07 -3.62 -8.02
CA ARG A 119 -18.10 -3.73 -6.92
C ARG A 119 -16.84 -4.48 -7.37
N VAL A 120 -17.01 -5.53 -8.17
CA VAL A 120 -15.88 -6.30 -8.72
C VAL A 120 -15.05 -5.43 -9.66
N LEU A 121 -15.70 -4.67 -10.54
CA LEU A 121 -15.02 -3.78 -11.46
C LEU A 121 -14.23 -2.70 -10.72
N VAL A 122 -14.82 -2.05 -9.71
CA VAL A 122 -14.11 -1.08 -8.87
C VAL A 122 -12.92 -1.75 -8.14
N GLY A 123 -13.13 -2.94 -7.58
CA GLY A 123 -12.07 -3.70 -6.92
C GLY A 123 -10.88 -4.01 -7.82
N LEU A 124 -11.12 -4.27 -9.12
CA LEU A 124 -10.09 -4.51 -10.12
C LEU A 124 -9.20 -3.28 -10.36
N PHE A 125 -9.75 -2.06 -10.27
CA PHE A 125 -9.01 -0.82 -10.52
C PHE A 125 -8.28 -0.28 -9.30
N ILE A 126 -8.67 -0.65 -8.07
CA ILE A 126 -8.02 -0.19 -6.84
C ILE A 126 -6.49 -0.43 -6.84
N PRO A 127 -5.97 -1.64 -7.14
CA PRO A 127 -4.53 -1.89 -7.19
C PRO A 127 -3.77 -0.90 -8.08
N VAL A 128 -4.30 -0.68 -9.28
CA VAL A 128 -3.69 0.22 -10.28
C VAL A 128 -3.71 1.66 -9.78
N THR A 129 -4.87 2.14 -9.31
CA THR A 129 -5.01 3.50 -8.76
C THR A 129 -4.07 3.74 -7.58
N CYS A 130 -3.91 2.76 -6.69
CA CYS A 130 -3.03 2.86 -5.53
C CYS A 130 -1.55 2.92 -5.93
N ILE A 131 -1.10 2.08 -6.85
CA ILE A 131 0.31 2.08 -7.31
C ILE A 131 0.65 3.44 -7.94
N PHE A 132 -0.16 3.90 -8.89
CA PHE A 132 0.08 5.18 -9.56
C PHE A 132 -0.04 6.36 -8.60
N GLY A 133 -1.09 6.39 -7.78
CA GLY A 133 -1.30 7.46 -6.81
C GLY A 133 -0.18 7.56 -5.78
N MET A 134 0.26 6.42 -5.24
CA MET A 134 1.36 6.34 -4.29
C MET A 134 2.65 6.93 -4.88
N TYR A 135 3.13 6.41 -6.01
CA TYR A 135 4.37 6.89 -6.63
C TYR A 135 4.26 8.35 -7.06
N MET A 136 3.18 8.74 -7.74
CA MET A 136 3.02 10.13 -8.20
C MET A 136 2.98 11.14 -7.06
N VAL A 137 2.34 10.81 -5.93
CA VAL A 137 2.20 11.76 -4.81
C VAL A 137 3.47 11.81 -3.95
N THR A 138 4.10 10.65 -3.71
CA THR A 138 5.20 10.57 -2.75
C THR A 138 6.56 10.75 -3.40
N SER A 139 6.78 10.21 -4.60
CA SER A 139 8.13 10.07 -5.18
C SER A 139 8.43 11.02 -6.33
N TRP A 140 7.51 11.92 -6.73
CA TRP A 140 7.71 12.80 -7.89
C TRP A 140 8.99 13.65 -7.79
N SER A 141 9.28 14.20 -6.62
CA SER A 141 10.44 15.07 -6.41
C SER A 141 11.75 14.28 -6.44
N ALA A 142 11.79 13.12 -5.79
CA ALA A 142 12.92 12.19 -5.86
C ALA A 142 13.12 11.66 -7.29
N ALA A 143 12.05 11.31 -8.00
CA ALA A 143 12.12 10.85 -9.37
C ALA A 143 12.73 11.90 -10.32
N ILE A 144 12.36 13.17 -10.18
CA ILE A 144 12.95 14.26 -10.99
C ILE A 144 14.44 14.39 -10.68
N THR A 145 14.82 14.49 -9.40
CA THR A 145 16.22 14.75 -9.04
C THR A 145 17.14 13.56 -9.30
N MET A 146 16.64 12.33 -9.19
CA MET A 146 17.38 11.11 -9.55
C MET A 146 17.67 11.00 -11.04
N ASN A 147 16.87 11.65 -11.89
CA ASN A 147 17.03 11.65 -13.34
C ASN A 147 17.57 13.01 -13.87
N SER A 148 18.18 13.81 -13.00
CA SER A 148 18.77 15.12 -13.33
C SER A 148 20.24 15.17 -12.96
N ASP A 149 21.01 16.09 -13.54
CA ASP A 149 22.42 16.35 -13.21
C ASP A 149 22.61 17.13 -11.89
N LEU A 150 21.64 17.04 -10.97
CA LEU A 150 21.66 17.77 -9.71
C LEU A 150 22.63 17.13 -8.69
N PRO A 151 23.22 17.91 -7.78
CA PRO A 151 24.07 17.38 -6.72
C PRO A 151 23.38 16.31 -5.87
N LYS A 152 24.15 15.28 -5.46
CA LYS A 152 23.67 14.15 -4.65
C LYS A 152 22.91 14.57 -3.38
N MET A 153 23.30 15.70 -2.77
CA MET A 153 22.64 16.22 -1.57
C MET A 153 21.18 16.60 -1.81
N ILE A 154 20.85 17.14 -2.99
CA ILE A 154 19.48 17.49 -3.37
C ILE A 154 18.64 16.22 -3.58
N ASN A 155 19.25 15.21 -4.18
CA ASN A 155 18.62 13.89 -4.35
C ASN A 155 18.31 13.24 -2.99
N TRP A 156 19.26 13.26 -2.05
CA TRP A 156 19.01 12.76 -0.69
C TRP A 156 17.92 13.55 0.06
N PHE A 157 17.93 14.88 -0.07
CA PHE A 157 16.89 15.72 0.54
C PHE A 157 15.50 15.41 -0.01
N THR A 158 15.35 15.31 -1.33
CA THR A 158 14.06 15.01 -1.95
C THR A 158 13.58 13.59 -1.66
N ALA A 159 14.48 12.60 -1.59
CA ALA A 159 14.13 11.26 -1.13
C ALA A 159 13.67 11.24 0.33
N ALA A 160 14.34 11.98 1.23
CA ALA A 160 13.89 12.11 2.62
C ALA A 160 12.52 12.80 2.71
N LEU A 161 12.27 13.82 1.88
CA LEU A 161 10.96 14.45 1.76
C LEU A 161 9.89 13.45 1.30
N SER A 162 10.18 12.62 0.30
CA SER A 162 9.29 11.55 -0.16
C SER A 162 8.93 10.56 0.95
N MET A 163 9.91 10.14 1.76
CA MET A 163 9.68 9.29 2.93
C MET A 163 8.75 9.97 3.94
N CYS A 164 9.00 11.25 4.25
CA CYS A 164 8.17 12.02 5.18
C CYS A 164 6.72 12.13 4.71
N ILE A 165 6.51 12.40 3.41
CA ILE A 165 5.17 12.43 2.81
C ILE A 165 4.50 11.06 2.95
N ALA A 166 5.21 9.98 2.62
CA ALA A 166 4.64 8.63 2.69
C ALA A 166 4.23 8.25 4.13
N VAL A 167 5.10 8.50 5.11
CA VAL A 167 4.82 8.26 6.54
C VAL A 167 3.64 9.11 7.02
N TYR A 168 3.57 10.38 6.61
CA TYR A 168 2.47 11.26 6.96
C TYR A 168 1.14 10.76 6.38
N LEU A 169 1.11 10.36 5.10
CA LEU A 169 -0.08 9.79 4.47
C LEU A 169 -0.50 8.47 5.13
N ALA A 170 0.46 7.59 5.46
CA ALA A 170 0.16 6.35 6.18
C ALA A 170 -0.45 6.63 7.56
N ARG A 171 0.04 7.68 8.24
CA ARG A 171 -0.53 8.14 9.51
C ARG A 171 -1.96 8.63 9.33
N LEU A 172 -2.24 9.42 8.29
CA LEU A 172 -3.59 9.88 7.97
C LEU A 172 -4.52 8.70 7.67
N CYS A 173 -4.11 7.75 6.82
CA CYS A 173 -4.89 6.54 6.54
C CYS A 173 -5.18 5.76 7.83
N SER A 174 -4.19 5.63 8.71
CA SER A 174 -4.37 4.94 10.00
C SER A 174 -5.36 5.65 10.94
N ILE A 175 -5.53 6.98 10.80
CA ILE A 175 -6.51 7.76 11.56
C ILE A 175 -7.91 7.62 10.94
N GLU A 176 -8.01 7.68 9.62
CA GLU A 176 -9.30 7.71 8.91
C GLU A 176 -9.96 6.33 8.78
N LEU A 177 -9.19 5.27 8.59
CA LEU A 177 -9.71 3.91 8.42
C LEU A 177 -10.63 3.46 9.58
N PRO A 178 -10.26 3.60 10.87
CA PRO A 178 -11.15 3.24 11.98
C PRO A 178 -12.39 4.13 12.07
N LYS A 179 -12.28 5.43 11.70
CA LYS A 179 -13.43 6.35 11.71
C LYS A 179 -14.46 5.94 10.66
N LEU A 180 -14.01 5.65 9.44
CA LEU A 180 -14.86 5.20 8.34
C LEU A 180 -15.56 3.88 8.69
N ALA A 181 -14.82 2.94 9.29
CA ALA A 181 -15.38 1.69 9.79
C ALA A 181 -16.48 1.92 10.84
N GLY A 182 -16.24 2.83 11.80
CA GLY A 182 -17.22 3.18 12.84
C GLY A 182 -18.48 3.84 12.28
N ILE A 183 -18.34 4.76 11.30
CA ILE A 183 -19.47 5.41 10.62
C ILE A 183 -20.32 4.35 9.90
N GLN A 184 -19.69 3.42 9.19
CA GLN A 184 -20.39 2.37 8.47
C GLN A 184 -21.12 1.40 9.42
N ALA A 185 -20.50 1.04 10.54
CA ALA A 185 -21.14 0.21 11.57
C ALA A 185 -22.36 0.91 12.19
N GLY A 186 -22.28 2.21 12.48
CA GLY A 186 -23.39 2.97 13.06
C GLY A 186 -24.54 3.28 12.08
N ALA A 187 -24.25 3.27 10.77
CA ALA A 187 -25.23 3.42 9.70
C ALA A 187 -26.00 2.11 9.41
N ASP A 188 -25.48 0.95 9.82
CA ASP A 188 -26.13 -0.34 9.61
C ASP A 188 -27.38 -0.48 10.50
N PRO A 189 -28.61 -0.55 9.95
CA PRO A 189 -29.84 -0.65 10.72
C PRO A 189 -29.94 -1.95 11.55
N THR A 190 -29.16 -3.00 11.23
CA THR A 190 -29.11 -4.22 12.07
C THR A 190 -28.33 -4.04 13.37
N SER A 191 -27.36 -3.11 13.43
CA SER A 191 -26.60 -2.81 14.66
C SER A 191 -27.45 -2.14 15.76
N ARG A 192 -28.53 -1.45 15.37
CA ARG A 192 -29.50 -0.82 16.31
C ARG A 192 -30.54 -1.81 16.86
N ARG A 193 -30.58 -3.03 16.33
CA ARG A 193 -31.56 -4.06 16.72
C ARG A 193 -30.92 -5.14 17.60
N GLU A 194 -30.24 -4.75 18.68
CA GLU A 194 -30.04 -5.68 19.79
C GLU A 194 -31.32 -5.70 20.66
N PRO A 195 -31.92 -6.87 20.94
CA PRO A 195 -33.35 -6.96 21.23
C PRO A 195 -33.64 -6.64 22.70
N ALA A 196 -34.73 -5.91 22.93
CA ALA A 196 -35.35 -5.63 24.22
C ALA A 196 -35.91 -6.88 24.97
N HIS A 197 -35.34 -8.06 24.77
CA HIS A 197 -35.85 -9.33 25.30
C HIS A 197 -35.13 -9.87 26.56
N ARG A 198 -34.28 -9.06 27.23
CA ARG A 198 -33.79 -9.36 28.60
C ARG A 198 -34.48 -8.54 29.69
N ARG A 199 -35.81 -8.41 29.63
CA ARG A 199 -36.61 -8.12 30.83
C ARG A 199 -37.63 -9.23 30.96
N HIS A 200 -37.40 -10.11 31.93
CA HIS A 200 -38.32 -11.02 32.63
C HIS A 200 -37.56 -12.30 33.01
N GLN A 201 -36.73 -12.20 34.05
CA GLN A 201 -36.52 -13.33 34.96
C GLN A 201 -37.53 -13.14 36.11
N PRO A 202 -38.49 -14.07 36.32
CA PRO A 202 -39.29 -14.05 37.52
C PRO A 202 -38.43 -14.51 38.70
N ALA A 203 -38.55 -13.79 39.81
CA ALA A 203 -37.96 -14.19 41.08
C ALA A 203 -38.51 -15.55 41.52
N LYS A 204 -37.61 -16.43 41.99
CA LYS A 204 -37.90 -17.54 42.89
C LYS A 204 -36.87 -17.52 43.99
#